data_AF-A0A965UK71-F1
#
_entry.id   AF-A0A965UK71-F1
#
_cell.length_a   1.000
_cell.length_b   1.000
_cell.length_c   1.000
_cell.angle_alpha   90.00
_cell.angle_beta   90.00
_cell.angle_gamma   90.00
#
_symmetry.space_group_name_H-M   'P 1'
#
loop_
_entity.id
_entity.type
_entity.pdbx_description
1 polymer ?
#
loop_
_entity_poly.entity_id
_entity_poly.type
_entity_poly.pdbx_seq_one_letter_code
_entity_poly.pdbx_strand_id
1 'polypeptide(L)'
;MFFDPPYYSVTKSALYGKNGDMHKSFDHERFAENMRNCKHNWLITYDDSTFIRNLFSFANIIPWTLTYGMRNINDDSDQNGKEIFISNYLTIEKVPEKDGQLSLFAPKEKYLIQHNLSI
;
A
#
# COMPACT_ATOMS: atom_id res chain seq x y z
N MET A 1 -10.56 1.56 -10.51
CA MET A 1 -10.27 0.11 -10.54
C MET A 1 -9.54 -0.28 -9.27
N PHE A 2 -9.74 -1.49 -8.78
CA PHE A 2 -9.07 -2.01 -7.59
C PHE A 2 -8.31 -3.30 -7.96
N PHE A 3 -7.07 -3.42 -7.50
CA PHE A 3 -6.21 -4.56 -7.78
C PHE A 3 -5.59 -5.11 -6.50
N ASP A 4 -5.63 -6.42 -6.34
CA ASP A 4 -5.01 -7.16 -5.24
C ASP A 4 -4.11 -8.28 -5.81
N PRO A 5 -2.95 -7.92 -6.38
CA PRO A 5 -2.04 -8.88 -7.01
C PRO A 5 -1.34 -9.80 -6.01
N PRO A 6 -0.77 -10.93 -6.44
CA PRO A 6 0.04 -11.79 -5.57
C PRO A 6 1.13 -10.99 -4.85
N TYR A 7 1.27 -11.17 -3.53
CA TYR A 7 2.26 -10.45 -2.73
C TYR A 7 3.69 -10.89 -3.06
N TYR A 8 4.62 -9.94 -3.05
CA TYR A 8 6.01 -10.21 -3.41
C TYR A 8 6.68 -11.15 -2.39
N SER A 9 6.40 -10.96 -1.10
CA SER A 9 6.86 -11.83 -0.01
C SER A 9 6.54 -13.32 -0.20
N VAL A 10 5.36 -13.65 -0.74
CA VAL A 10 4.91 -15.04 -0.99
C VAL A 10 5.69 -15.69 -2.13
N THR A 11 6.21 -14.89 -3.06
CA THR A 11 7.04 -15.37 -4.19
C THR A 11 8.41 -15.88 -3.71
N LYS A 12 8.89 -15.45 -2.53
CA LYS A 12 10.15 -15.93 -1.93
C LYS A 12 10.01 -17.25 -1.15
N SER A 13 8.83 -17.55 -0.58
CA SER A 13 8.59 -18.80 0.14
C SER A 13 8.18 -19.91 -0.82
N ALA A 14 9.16 -20.54 -1.45
CA ALA A 14 8.98 -21.67 -2.36
C ALA A 14 8.45 -22.95 -1.67
N LEU A 15 7.20 -22.93 -1.19
CA LEU A 15 6.48 -24.14 -0.75
C LEU A 15 5.82 -24.90 -1.91
N TYR A 16 5.86 -24.38 -3.13
CA TYR A 16 5.35 -25.06 -4.34
C TYR A 16 6.32 -24.95 -5.50
N GLY A 17 7.27 -25.88 -5.56
CA GLY A 17 8.17 -26.09 -6.68
C GLY A 17 8.73 -27.50 -6.66
N LYS A 18 7.91 -28.49 -7.04
CA LYS A 18 8.39 -29.85 -7.32
C LYS A 18 8.24 -30.09 -8.82
N ASN A 19 9.38 -30.17 -9.49
CA ASN A 19 9.57 -30.48 -10.92
C ASN A 19 9.10 -29.38 -11.86
N GLY A 20 10.05 -28.57 -12.32
CA GLY A 20 9.83 -27.45 -13.23
C GLY A 20 8.91 -27.82 -14.39
N ASP A 21 7.73 -27.21 -14.40
CA ASP A 21 6.99 -26.91 -15.61
C ASP A 21 5.96 -25.81 -15.31
N MET A 22 6.05 -24.76 -16.13
CA MET A 22 5.00 -23.80 -16.46
C MET A 22 4.25 -23.03 -15.34
N HIS A 23 4.48 -21.71 -15.33
CA HIS A 23 3.66 -20.62 -14.74
C HIS A 23 3.70 -20.49 -13.21
N LYS A 24 4.40 -19.48 -12.65
CA LYS A 24 4.08 -18.96 -11.29
C LYS A 24 4.80 -17.70 -10.77
N SER A 25 5.47 -16.88 -11.58
CA SER A 25 5.88 -15.54 -11.13
C SER A 25 4.91 -14.52 -11.71
N PHE A 26 4.09 -13.89 -10.86
CA PHE A 26 3.45 -12.65 -11.25
C PHE A 26 4.55 -11.65 -11.61
N ASP A 27 4.50 -11.11 -12.84
CA ASP A 27 5.49 -10.15 -13.28
C ASP A 27 5.13 -8.77 -12.72
N HIS A 28 5.64 -8.51 -11.52
CA HIS A 28 5.43 -7.27 -10.80
C HIS A 28 5.88 -6.06 -11.63
N GLU A 29 7.00 -6.18 -12.34
CA GLU A 29 7.57 -5.07 -13.12
C GLU A 29 6.68 -4.69 -14.29
N ARG A 30 6.25 -5.69 -15.07
CA ARG A 30 5.29 -5.48 -16.17
C ARG A 30 3.96 -4.94 -15.66
N PHE A 31 3.49 -5.41 -14.51
CA PHE A 31 2.28 -4.89 -13.90
C PHE A 31 2.41 -3.40 -13.55
N ALA A 32 3.48 -3.00 -12.86
CA ALA A 32 3.72 -1.61 -12.52
C ALA A 32 3.86 -0.72 -13.76
N GLU A 33 4.48 -1.21 -14.83
CA GLU A 33 4.58 -0.46 -16.09
C GLU A 33 3.21 -0.28 -16.77
N ASN A 34 2.35 -1.30 -16.74
CA ASN A 34 0.96 -1.15 -17.20
C ASN A 34 0.21 -0.10 -16.36
N MET A 35 0.41 -0.10 -15.03
CA MET A 35 -0.23 0.85 -14.12
C MET A 35 0.28 2.29 -14.32
N ARG A 36 1.57 2.46 -14.64
CA ARG A 36 2.16 3.75 -15.02
C ARG A 36 1.48 4.36 -16.25
N ASN A 37 1.18 3.52 -17.24
CA ASN A 37 0.56 3.95 -18.50
C ASN A 37 -0.98 4.02 -18.41
N CYS A 38 -1.58 3.53 -17.32
CA CYS A 38 -3.02 3.53 -17.12
C CYS A 38 -3.55 4.89 -16.65
N LYS A 39 -4.36 5.54 -17.49
CA LYS A 39 -4.97 6.85 -17.20
C LYS A 39 -6.17 6.79 -16.27
N HIS A 40 -6.77 5.61 -16.09
CA HIS A 40 -7.93 5.46 -15.21
C HIS A 40 -7.51 5.52 -13.74
N ASN A 41 -8.43 5.92 -12.87
CA ASN A 41 -8.20 5.90 -11.43
C ASN A 41 -8.04 4.45 -10.95
N TRP A 42 -6.95 4.17 -10.24
CA TRP A 42 -6.67 2.84 -9.69
C TRP A 42 -6.15 2.88 -8.26
N LEU A 43 -6.43 1.80 -7.54
CA LEU A 43 -6.01 1.52 -6.19
C LEU A 43 -5.48 0.09 -6.15
N ILE A 44 -4.32 -0.11 -5.51
CA ILE A 44 -3.63 -1.39 -5.41
C ILE A 44 -3.31 -1.66 -3.95
N THR A 45 -3.49 -2.90 -3.51
CA THR A 45 -3.00 -3.42 -2.23
C THR A 45 -1.72 -4.25 -2.44
N TYR A 46 -0.74 -4.09 -1.55
CA TYR A 46 0.52 -4.83 -1.61
C TYR A 46 1.17 -4.99 -0.23
N ASP A 47 2.10 -5.94 -0.14
CA ASP A 47 3.05 -6.00 0.96
C ASP A 47 4.03 -4.81 0.95
N ASP A 48 4.26 -4.25 2.12
CA ASP A 48 5.15 -3.12 2.32
C ASP A 48 6.62 -3.57 2.29
N SER A 49 7.18 -3.64 1.08
CA SER A 49 8.58 -3.93 0.86
C SER A 49 9.27 -2.81 0.11
N THR A 50 10.57 -2.64 0.33
CA THR A 50 11.39 -1.67 -0.41
C THR A 50 11.29 -1.90 -1.93
N PHE A 51 11.19 -3.16 -2.37
CA PHE A 51 11.03 -3.50 -3.78
C PHE A 51 9.73 -2.92 -4.36
N ILE A 52 8.58 -3.20 -3.73
CA ILE A 52 7.28 -2.68 -4.20
C ILE A 52 7.25 -1.16 -4.14
N ARG A 53 7.78 -0.54 -3.08
CA ARG A 53 7.85 0.93 -2.98
C ARG A 53 8.65 1.57 -4.11
N ASN A 54 9.80 0.99 -4.46
CA ASN A 54 10.61 1.49 -5.56
C ASN A 54 9.87 1.32 -6.90
N LEU A 55 9.22 0.17 -7.07
CA LEU A 55 8.53 -0.18 -8.30
C LEU A 55 7.36 0.76 -8.62
N PHE A 56 6.63 1.18 -7.58
CA PHE A 56 5.51 2.12 -7.67
C PHE A 56 5.85 3.56 -7.23
N SER A 57 7.14 3.93 -7.24
CA SER A 57 7.61 5.27 -6.83
C SER A 57 7.00 6.45 -7.61
N PHE A 58 6.30 6.18 -8.70
CA PHE A 58 5.59 7.15 -9.52
C PHE A 58 4.15 7.43 -9.05
N ALA A 59 3.67 6.73 -8.03
CA ALA A 59 2.31 6.82 -7.53
C ALA A 59 2.29 7.16 -6.04
N ASN A 60 1.11 7.50 -5.52
CA ASN A 60 0.93 7.79 -4.11
C ASN A 60 0.90 6.50 -3.31
N ILE A 61 1.85 6.33 -2.40
CA ILE A 61 1.96 5.17 -1.52
C ILE A 61 1.53 5.57 -0.11
N ILE A 62 0.51 4.89 0.40
CA ILE A 62 -0.13 5.16 1.68
C ILE A 62 0.13 3.94 2.57
N PRO A 63 0.91 4.08 3.67
CA PRO A 63 1.11 2.98 4.60
C PRO A 63 -0.20 2.63 5.31
N TRP A 64 -0.53 1.34 5.32
CA TRP A 64 -1.65 0.81 6.06
C TRP A 64 -1.13 0.05 7.27
N THR A 65 -1.15 0.71 8.43
CA THR A 65 -0.92 0.06 9.71
C THR A 65 -2.27 -0.13 10.40
N LEU A 66 -2.68 -1.38 10.59
CA LEU A 66 -3.82 -1.77 11.43
C LEU A 66 -3.55 -1.34 12.88
N THR A 67 -3.75 -0.06 13.15
CA THR A 67 -3.49 0.55 14.46
C THR A 67 -4.76 0.50 15.32
N TYR A 68 -5.89 0.08 14.74
CA TYR A 68 -7.17 0.05 15.42
C TYR A 68 -7.64 -1.38 15.72
N GLY A 69 -7.22 -1.80 16.89
CA GLY A 69 -7.62 -3.03 17.57
C GLY A 69 -6.72 -3.10 18.80
N MET A 70 -7.30 -3.20 19.99
CA MET A 70 -6.59 -3.24 21.27
C MET A 70 -5.68 -4.48 21.36
N ARG A 71 -4.59 -4.52 20.60
CA ARG A 71 -3.61 -5.60 20.58
C ARG A 71 -2.29 -5.00 21.01
N ASN A 72 -1.78 -5.50 22.13
CA ASN A 72 -0.46 -5.14 22.63
C ASN A 72 0.57 -5.51 21.56
N ILE A 73 1.04 -4.51 20.83
CA ILE A 73 2.20 -4.64 19.95
C ILE A 73 3.38 -4.80 20.91
N ASN A 74 3.82 -6.04 21.12
CA ASN A 74 5.11 -6.28 21.74
C ASN A 74 6.17 -5.85 20.71
N ASP A 75 7.14 -5.06 21.14
CA ASP A 75 8.24 -4.52 20.32
C ASP A 75 9.04 -5.60 19.57
N ASP A 76 8.89 -6.87 19.96
CA ASP A 76 9.58 -8.05 19.43
C ASP A 76 8.81 -8.85 18.36
N SER A 77 7.61 -8.40 17.96
CA SER A 77 6.82 -9.11 16.95
C SER A 77 7.03 -8.56 15.54
N ASP A 78 7.99 -9.16 14.82
CA ASP A 78 8.21 -9.00 13.37
C ASP A 78 7.06 -9.61 12.52
N GLN A 79 5.89 -9.80 13.13
CA GLN A 79 4.69 -10.44 12.59
C GLN A 79 3.68 -9.42 12.02
N ASN A 80 4.02 -8.13 12.03
CA ASN A 80 3.22 -7.11 11.39
C ASN A 80 3.49 -7.18 9.89
N GLY A 81 2.64 -7.93 9.17
CA GLY A 81 2.49 -7.74 7.73
C GLY A 81 2.11 -6.28 7.49
N LYS A 82 3.11 -5.46 7.18
CA LYS A 82 2.90 -4.06 6.82
C LYS A 82 2.32 -4.09 5.41
N GLU A 83 1.14 -3.53 5.23
CA GLU A 83 0.51 -3.39 3.92
C GLU A 83 0.59 -1.93 3.49
N ILE A 84 0.55 -1.72 2.17
CA ILE A 84 0.50 -0.39 1.56
C ILE A 84 -0.65 -0.34 0.56
N PHE A 85 -1.32 0.81 0.52
CA PHE A 85 -2.16 1.19 -0.60
C PHE A 85 -1.35 2.02 -1.59
N ILE A 86 -1.53 1.74 -2.87
CA ILE A 86 -0.86 2.46 -3.96
C ILE A 86 -1.94 2.99 -4.90
N SER A 87 -1.91 4.28 -5.22
CA SER A 87 -2.92 4.91 -6.06
C SER A 87 -2.37 6.06 -6.91
N ASN A 88 -2.93 6.25 -8.12
CA ASN A 88 -2.66 7.43 -8.94
C ASN A 88 -3.61 8.62 -8.67
N TYR A 89 -4.59 8.49 -7.77
CA TYR A 89 -5.60 9.53 -7.54
C TYR A 89 -5.82 9.89 -6.06
N LEU A 90 -5.45 9.00 -5.13
CA LEU A 90 -5.51 9.29 -3.70
C LEU A 90 -4.30 10.14 -3.30
N THR A 91 -4.53 11.33 -2.80
CA THR A 91 -3.46 12.15 -2.20
C THR A 91 -3.66 12.17 -0.70
N ILE A 92 -2.56 12.02 0.05
CA ILE A 92 -2.56 12.31 1.49
C ILE A 92 -2.30 13.81 1.64
N GLU A 93 -3.31 14.56 2.08
CA GLU A 93 -3.05 15.90 2.56
C GLU A 93 -2.52 15.82 3.99
N LYS A 94 -1.33 16.42 4.21
CA LYS A 94 -0.92 16.78 5.56
C LYS A 94 -1.90 17.83 6.03
N VAL A 95 -2.71 17.50 7.02
CA VAL A 95 -3.53 18.51 7.70
C VAL A 95 -2.55 19.58 8.20
N PRO A 96 -2.74 20.88 7.86
CA PRO A 96 -1.88 21.91 8.39
C PRO A 96 -1.90 21.81 9.91
N GLU A 97 -0.71 21.70 10.50
CA GLU A 97 -0.51 21.61 11.94
C GLU A 97 -1.16 22.87 12.54
N LYS A 98 -2.37 22.74 13.08
CA LYS A 98 -3.06 23.86 13.71
C LYS A 98 -2.33 24.17 15.00
N ASP A 99 -1.54 25.24 14.98
CA ASP A 99 -1.06 25.91 16.18
C ASP A 99 -2.27 26.27 17.07
N GLY A 100 -2.37 25.59 18.21
CA GLY A 100 -3.17 26.04 19.35
C GLY A 100 -4.70 25.95 19.23
N GLN A 101 -5.26 24.76 19.46
CA GLN A 101 -6.34 24.47 20.44
C GLN A 101 -6.95 23.09 20.15
N LEU A 102 -6.95 22.24 21.17
CA LEU A 102 -7.46 20.86 21.14
C LEU A 102 -8.97 20.86 20.87
N SER A 103 -9.41 20.44 19.69
CA SER A 103 -10.78 19.98 19.53
C SER A 103 -10.89 18.55 20.06
N LEU A 104 -11.57 18.39 21.20
CA LEU A 104 -11.83 17.12 21.89
C LEU A 104 -12.52 16.06 21.01
N PHE A 105 -13.03 16.47 19.84
CA PHE A 105 -13.78 15.65 18.88
C PHE A 105 -13.16 15.61 17.48
N ALA A 106 -11.93 16.09 17.26
CA ALA A 106 -11.26 15.83 15.99
C ALA A 106 -10.88 14.35 15.90
N PRO A 107 -11.11 13.68 14.76
CA PRO A 107 -10.50 12.40 14.49
C PRO A 107 -8.99 12.51 14.72
N LYS A 108 -8.41 11.57 15.48
CA LYS A 108 -6.96 11.48 15.73
C LYS A 108 -6.16 11.08 14.48
N GLU A 109 -6.68 11.29 13.28
CA GLU A 109 -5.99 10.95 12.05
C GLU A 109 -5.19 12.15 11.54
N LYS A 110 -3.89 11.94 11.37
CA LYS A 110 -2.94 12.95 10.86
C LYS A 110 -3.02 13.15 9.34
N TYR A 111 -3.96 12.47 8.66
CA TYR A 111 -4.01 12.34 7.22
C TYR A 111 -5.45 12.41 6.73
N LEU A 112 -5.72 13.30 5.78
CA LEU A 112 -6.98 13.34 5.04
C LEU A 112 -6.72 12.77 3.64
N ILE A 113 -7.57 11.84 3.21
CA ILE A 113 -7.52 11.25 1.87
C ILE A 113 -8.43 12.06 0.96
N GLN A 114 -7.87 12.68 -0.08
CA GLN A 114 -8.64 13.44 -1.08
C GLN A 114 -8.62 12.75 -2.45
N HIS A 115 -9.73 12.89 -3.18
CA HIS A 115 -9.89 12.40 -4.56
C HIS A 115 -9.69 13.55 -5.55
N ASN A 116 -8.72 13.43 -6.45
CA ASN A 116 -8.66 14.31 -7.62
C ASN A 116 -9.67 13.83 -8.68
N LEU A 117 -10.80 14.52 -8.81
CA LEU A 117 -11.69 14.36 -9.96
C LEU A 117 -11.10 15.19 -11.11
N SER A 118 -10.52 14.52 -12.10
CA SER A 118 -10.21 15.16 -13.38
C SER A 118 -11.46 15.08 -14.25
N ILE A 119 -12.07 16.23 -14.54
CA ILE A 119 -13.11 16.38 -15.57
C ILE A 119 -12.43 16.39 -16.93
#